data_AF-A0A2H5V1R1-F1
#
_entry.id   AF-A0A2H5V1R1-F1
#
_cell.length_a   1.000
_cell.length_b   1.000
_cell.length_c   1.000
_cell.angle_alpha   90.00
_cell.angle_beta   90.00
_cell.angle_gamma   90.00
#
_symmetry.space_group_name_H-M   'P 1'
#
loop_
_entity.id
_entity.type
_entity.pdbx_description
1 polymer ?
#
loop_
_entity_poly.entity_id
_entity_poly.type
_entity_poly.pdbx_seq_one_letter_code
_entity_poly.pdbx_strand_id
1 'polypeptide(L)'
;MSASGCVHDLKYAGALNIMQGEEVVKVVEAWRCRRCGATKVGLRGPGTMTSTEGLLELLEPGEARWVVVFWRGSGAIPPDVTAIAVKPGEEVRIETPHLGEDEFIVGSDYRLRRKIDGKEPEEVKSFPLDDVLTGWIDLSEWPPQIYTLRRHLG
;
A
#
# COMPACT_ATOMS: atom_id res chain seq x y z
N MET A 1 26.02 2.64 -1.59
CA MET A 1 26.61 3.20 -0.35
C MET A 1 25.53 3.11 0.71
N SER A 2 25.62 2.18 1.66
CA SER A 2 24.71 2.12 2.80
C SER A 2 24.94 3.37 3.64
N ALA A 3 23.94 4.23 3.76
CA ALA A 3 24.06 5.39 4.62
C ALA A 3 24.18 4.89 6.06
N SER A 4 25.33 5.16 6.68
CA SER A 4 25.57 4.97 8.10
C SER A 4 24.50 5.70 8.92
N GLY A 5 23.72 4.95 9.70
CA GLY A 5 22.97 5.37 10.89
C GLY A 5 22.38 6.78 10.87
N CYS A 6 21.42 7.04 9.98
CA CYS A 6 20.58 8.24 10.13
C CYS A 6 19.71 8.07 11.38
N VAL A 7 19.81 9.00 12.34
CA VAL A 7 18.77 9.15 13.37
C VAL A 7 17.57 9.81 12.70
N HIS A 8 16.53 9.01 12.47
CA HIS A 8 15.37 9.41 11.68
C HIS A 8 14.51 10.47 12.39
N ASP A 9 14.30 11.58 11.69
CA ASP A 9 13.43 12.69 12.11
C ASP A 9 12.17 12.68 11.24
N LEU A 10 11.22 11.83 11.63
CA LEU A 10 10.01 11.52 10.87
C LEU A 10 8.99 12.66 10.99
N LYS A 11 8.53 13.17 9.84
CA LYS A 11 7.40 14.11 9.74
C LYS A 11 6.23 13.41 9.04
N TYR A 12 5.01 13.65 9.51
CA TYR A 12 3.80 13.15 8.87
C TYR A 12 3.71 13.66 7.42
N ALA A 13 3.53 12.73 6.49
CA ALA A 13 3.45 13.01 5.05
C ALA A 13 2.01 12.99 4.54
N GLY A 14 1.13 12.22 5.17
CA GLY A 14 -0.29 12.17 4.85
C GLY A 14 -0.91 10.80 5.14
N ALA A 15 -2.18 10.67 4.77
CA ALA A 15 -2.93 9.42 4.80
C ALA A 15 -3.66 9.17 3.49
N LEU A 16 -3.94 7.91 3.23
CA LEU A 16 -4.94 7.43 2.31
C LEU A 16 -6.07 6.82 3.14
N ASN A 17 -7.28 7.33 3.00
CA ASN A 17 -8.47 6.79 3.67
C ASN A 17 -9.13 5.75 2.74
N ILE A 18 -9.38 4.55 3.25
CA ILE A 18 -10.06 3.48 2.53
C ILE A 18 -11.44 3.29 3.14
N MET A 19 -12.46 3.52 2.32
CA MET A 19 -13.87 3.52 2.69
C MET A 19 -14.58 2.35 2.01
N GLN A 20 -15.72 1.95 2.58
CA GLN A 20 -16.74 1.15 1.91
C GLN A 20 -18.07 1.86 2.12
N GLY A 21 -18.48 2.65 1.12
CA GLY A 21 -19.55 3.63 1.29
C GLY A 21 -19.17 4.66 2.35
N GLU A 22 -19.95 4.75 3.43
CA GLU A 22 -19.72 5.69 4.53
C GLU A 22 -18.81 5.12 5.64
N GLU A 23 -18.47 3.83 5.59
CA GLU A 23 -17.68 3.18 6.64
C GLU A 23 -16.18 3.22 6.34
N VAL A 24 -15.37 3.56 7.35
CA VAL A 24 -13.91 3.49 7.25
C VAL A 24 -13.48 2.03 7.39
N VAL A 25 -12.92 1.47 6.33
CA VAL A 25 -12.34 0.12 6.33
C VAL A 25 -10.92 0.17 6.90
N LYS A 26 -10.11 1.12 6.43
CA LYS A 26 -8.69 1.20 6.77
C LYS A 26 -8.13 2.59 6.48
N VAL A 27 -7.03 2.94 7.13
CA VAL A 27 -6.24 4.13 6.86
C VAL A 27 -4.79 3.71 6.68
N VAL A 28 -4.22 4.06 5.53
CA VAL A 28 -2.78 3.90 5.26
C VAL A 28 -2.12 5.25 5.49
N GLU A 29 -1.26 5.35 6.49
CA GLU A 29 -0.55 6.57 6.83
C GLU A 29 0.93 6.46 6.48
N ALA A 30 1.55 7.61 6.18
CA ALA A 30 2.97 7.68 5.94
C ALA A 30 3.64 8.82 6.72
N TRP A 31 4.83 8.54 7.22
CA TRP A 31 5.78 9.52 7.73
C TRP A 31 7.07 9.43 6.92
N ARG A 32 7.68 10.57 6.63
CA ARG A 32 8.95 10.65 5.92
C ARG A 32 10.00 11.36 6.74
N CYS A 33 11.20 10.79 6.77
CA CYS A 33 12.35 11.42 7.42
C CYS A 33 12.71 12.70 6.66
N ARG A 34 12.77 13.83 7.37
CA ARG A 34 13.11 15.14 6.78
C ARG A 34 14.54 15.22 6.25
N ARG A 35 15.42 14.29 6.67
CA ARG A 35 16.85 14.32 6.38
C ARG A 35 17.24 13.41 5.22
N CYS A 36 16.84 12.14 5.28
CA CYS A 36 17.22 11.15 4.27
C CYS A 36 16.07 10.76 3.34
N GLY A 37 14.81 10.98 3.73
CA GLY A 37 13.64 10.52 2.97
C GLY A 37 13.16 9.10 3.28
N ALA A 38 13.74 8.44 4.29
CA ALA A 38 13.25 7.14 4.77
C ALA A 38 11.75 7.22 5.10
N THR A 39 11.00 6.19 4.76
CA THR A 39 9.54 6.19 4.85
C THR A 39 9.04 5.12 5.80
N LYS A 40 8.26 5.54 6.79
CA LYS A 40 7.52 4.66 7.71
C LYS A 40 6.05 4.66 7.30
N VAL A 41 5.44 3.48 7.23
CA VAL A 41 4.01 3.34 6.92
C VAL A 41 3.28 2.73 8.11
N GLY A 42 2.03 3.15 8.30
CA GLY A 42 1.09 2.55 9.23
C GLY A 42 -0.17 2.13 8.50
N LEU A 43 -0.71 0.96 8.85
CA LEU A 43 -1.95 0.42 8.32
C LEU A 43 -2.91 0.18 9.49
N ARG A 44 -3.89 1.06 9.68
CA ARG A 44 -4.83 0.99 10.81
C ARG A 44 -6.25 0.76 10.34
N GLY A 45 -7.02 -0.04 11.06
CA GLY A 45 -8.43 -0.30 10.77
C GLY A 45 -9.30 -0.09 12.01
N PRO A 46 -10.62 -0.30 11.88
CA PRO A 46 -11.51 -0.43 13.03
C PRO A 46 -10.96 -1.44 14.03
N GLY A 47 -10.91 -1.06 15.31
CA GLY A 47 -10.39 -1.92 16.38
C GLY A 47 -8.89 -1.82 16.64
N THR A 48 -8.12 -0.99 15.93
CA THR A 48 -6.74 -0.68 16.31
C THR A 48 -6.72 0.06 17.65
N MET A 49 -6.09 -0.51 18.67
CA MET A 49 -6.18 -0.05 20.07
C MET A 49 -4.96 0.76 20.52
N THR A 50 -3.80 0.60 19.86
CA THR A 50 -2.56 1.27 20.25
C THR A 50 -1.98 2.14 19.14
N SER A 51 -1.15 3.11 19.52
CA SER A 51 -0.51 4.03 18.57
C SER A 51 0.55 3.35 17.68
N THR A 52 1.03 2.16 18.04
CA THR A 52 2.06 1.42 17.30
C THR A 52 1.51 0.24 16.51
N GLU A 53 0.28 -0.18 16.80
CA GLU A 53 -0.37 -1.25 16.08
C GLU A 53 -0.59 -0.85 14.61
N GLY A 54 -0.24 -1.77 13.70
CA GLY A 54 -0.27 -1.52 12.27
C GLY A 54 0.94 -0.76 11.71
N LEU A 55 1.93 -0.36 12.54
CA LEU A 55 3.17 0.22 12.02
C LEU A 55 4.01 -0.86 11.31
N LEU A 56 4.30 -0.63 10.03
CA LEU A 56 5.14 -1.50 9.20
C LEU A 56 6.61 -1.13 9.34
N GLU A 57 7.52 -1.86 8.69
CA GLU A 57 8.95 -1.55 8.73
C GLU A 57 9.30 -0.14 8.20
N LEU A 58 10.46 0.37 8.59
CA LEU A 58 10.99 1.60 7.99
C LEU A 58 11.74 1.21 6.73
N LEU A 59 11.42 1.85 5.60
CA LEU A 59 12.20 1.70 4.37
C LEU A 59 13.23 2.81 4.25
N GLU A 60 14.49 2.45 4.09
CA GLU A 60 15.53 3.43 3.78
C GLU A 60 15.40 3.91 2.33
N PRO A 61 15.90 5.11 2.02
CA PRO A 61 15.81 5.68 0.67
C PRO A 61 16.47 4.75 -0.37
N GLY A 62 15.73 4.42 -1.42
CA GLY A 62 16.22 3.62 -2.54
C GLY A 62 16.24 2.10 -2.30
N GLU A 63 15.83 1.62 -1.13
CA GLU A 63 15.72 0.17 -0.88
C GLU A 63 14.52 -0.44 -1.58
N ALA A 64 13.33 0.15 -1.41
CA ALA A 64 12.08 -0.32 -1.98
C ALA A 64 11.07 0.84 -2.03
N ARG A 65 9.89 0.58 -2.58
CA ARG A 65 8.76 1.51 -2.59
C ARG A 65 7.54 0.86 -1.96
N TRP A 66 6.82 1.61 -1.15
CA TRP A 66 5.53 1.18 -0.62
C TRP A 66 4.49 1.15 -1.73
N VAL A 67 3.82 0.01 -1.88
CA VAL A 67 2.68 -0.20 -2.76
C VAL A 67 1.49 -0.63 -1.90
N VAL A 68 0.34 0.00 -2.13
CA VAL A 68 -0.94 -0.42 -1.54
C VAL A 68 -1.67 -1.30 -2.54
N VAL A 69 -2.20 -2.43 -2.08
CA VAL A 69 -2.87 -3.46 -2.88
C VAL A 69 -4.30 -3.62 -2.37
N PHE A 70 -5.26 -3.57 -3.28
CA PHE A 70 -6.69 -3.58 -2.96
C PHE A 70 -7.31 -4.92 -3.31
N TRP A 71 -8.14 -5.42 -2.40
CA TRP A 71 -8.85 -6.68 -2.52
C TRP A 71 -10.35 -6.41 -2.57
N ARG A 72 -11.04 -6.92 -3.60
CA ARG A 72 -12.46 -6.67 -3.84
C ARG A 72 -13.40 -7.23 -2.78
N GLY A 73 -12.98 -8.24 -2.02
CA GLY A 73 -13.90 -9.06 -1.24
C GLY A 73 -14.50 -10.19 -2.09
N SER A 74 -14.98 -11.25 -1.45
CA SER A 74 -15.65 -12.38 -2.09
C SER A 74 -16.52 -13.13 -1.08
N GLY A 75 -17.82 -13.27 -1.36
CA GLY A 75 -18.75 -13.93 -0.46
C GLY A 75 -18.80 -13.26 0.92
N ALA A 76 -18.39 -14.00 1.95
CA ALA A 76 -18.33 -13.51 3.34
C ALA A 76 -17.04 -12.73 3.68
N ILE A 77 -16.07 -12.67 2.75
CA ILE A 77 -14.79 -12.01 2.97
C ILE A 77 -14.92 -10.56 2.51
N PRO A 78 -14.78 -9.57 3.41
CA PRO A 78 -14.95 -8.17 3.05
C PRO A 78 -13.81 -7.68 2.13
N PRO A 79 -14.02 -6.57 1.41
CA PRO A 79 -12.93 -5.85 0.76
C PRO A 79 -11.86 -5.44 1.77
N ASP A 80 -10.60 -5.43 1.34
CA ASP A 80 -9.49 -5.04 2.22
C ASP A 80 -8.35 -4.40 1.43
N VAL A 81 -7.38 -3.84 2.15
CA VAL A 81 -6.15 -3.27 1.60
C VAL A 81 -4.93 -3.73 2.41
N THR A 82 -3.87 -4.06 1.69
CA THR A 82 -2.55 -4.40 2.26
C THR A 82 -1.52 -3.39 1.74
N ALA A 83 -0.48 -3.11 2.53
CA ALA A 83 0.67 -2.33 2.08
C ALA A 83 1.93 -3.19 2.13
N ILE A 84 2.70 -3.18 1.05
CA ILE A 84 3.93 -3.97 0.92
C ILE A 84 5.08 -3.12 0.39
N ALA A 85 6.30 -3.43 0.82
CA ALA A 85 7.51 -2.84 0.30
C ALA A 85 7.99 -3.65 -0.90
N VAL A 86 8.17 -3.01 -2.06
CA VAL A 86 8.57 -3.72 -3.28
C VAL A 86 9.66 -3.03 -4.11
N LYS A 87 10.38 -3.82 -4.89
CA LYS A 87 11.37 -3.47 -5.90
C LYS A 87 10.88 -3.87 -7.31
N PRO A 88 11.16 -3.06 -8.33
CA PRO A 88 10.85 -3.43 -9.72
C PRO A 88 11.47 -4.77 -10.13
N GLY A 89 10.68 -5.63 -10.77
CA GLY A 89 11.11 -6.90 -11.33
C GLY A 89 11.26 -8.05 -10.32
N GLU A 90 11.01 -7.82 -9.03
CA GLU A 90 11.02 -8.92 -8.06
C GLU A 90 9.72 -9.72 -8.08
N GLU A 91 9.77 -10.94 -7.54
CA GLU A 91 8.60 -11.74 -7.22
C GLU A 91 8.33 -11.66 -5.72
N VAL A 92 7.08 -11.41 -5.35
CA VAL A 92 6.65 -11.31 -3.94
C VAL A 92 5.51 -12.25 -3.65
N ARG A 93 5.46 -12.73 -2.41
CA ARG A 93 4.31 -13.44 -1.86
C ARG A 93 3.53 -12.51 -0.94
N ILE A 94 2.22 -12.47 -1.13
CA ILE A 94 1.35 -11.60 -0.35
C ILE A 94 0.25 -12.47 0.23
N GLU A 95 0.02 -12.31 1.54
CA GLU A 95 -1.14 -12.91 2.18
C GLU A 95 -2.41 -12.22 1.65
N THR A 96 -3.27 -12.98 0.97
CA THR A 96 -4.52 -12.46 0.38
C THR A 96 -5.71 -12.87 1.24
N PRO A 97 -6.70 -11.97 1.44
CA PRO A 97 -7.87 -12.29 2.25
C PRO A 97 -8.66 -13.53 1.78
N HIS A 98 -8.55 -13.88 0.49
CA HIS A 98 -9.39 -14.90 -0.15
C HIS A 98 -8.71 -16.26 -0.30
N LEU A 99 -7.38 -16.29 -0.41
CA LEU A 99 -6.65 -17.48 -0.88
C LEU A 99 -5.43 -17.84 -0.02
N GLY A 100 -5.25 -17.16 1.11
CA GLY A 100 -4.11 -17.40 1.99
C GLY A 100 -2.89 -16.68 1.45
N GLU A 101 -2.16 -17.25 0.50
CA GLU A 101 -0.94 -16.65 -0.05
C GLU A 101 -0.93 -16.76 -1.58
N ASP A 102 -0.65 -15.65 -2.26
CA ASP A 102 -0.51 -15.59 -3.72
C ASP A 102 0.85 -15.02 -4.12
N GLU A 103 1.36 -15.45 -5.28
CA GLU A 103 2.59 -14.91 -5.88
C GLU A 103 2.30 -13.78 -6.87
N PHE A 104 3.13 -12.75 -6.85
CA PHE A 104 3.01 -11.57 -7.71
C PHE A 104 4.36 -11.19 -8.31
N ILE A 105 4.31 -10.66 -9.53
CA ILE A 105 5.45 -10.03 -10.21
C ILE A 105 5.28 -8.52 -10.11
N VAL A 106 6.34 -7.83 -9.70
CA VAL A 106 6.36 -6.37 -9.61
C VAL A 106 6.81 -5.79 -10.95
N GLY A 107 5.94 -5.03 -11.60
CA GLY A 107 6.26 -4.31 -12.84
C GLY A 107 7.31 -3.21 -12.64
N SER A 108 7.88 -2.72 -13.75
CA SER A 108 8.81 -1.57 -13.73
C SER A 108 8.16 -0.28 -13.24
N ASP A 109 6.84 -0.20 -13.32
CA ASP A 109 5.98 0.86 -12.84
C ASP A 109 5.42 0.60 -11.43
N TYR A 110 5.93 -0.43 -10.73
CA TYR A 110 5.50 -0.87 -9.41
C TYR A 110 4.07 -1.42 -9.34
N ARG A 111 3.41 -1.67 -10.48
CA ARG A 111 2.13 -2.38 -10.50
C ARG A 111 2.36 -3.86 -10.29
N LEU A 112 1.45 -4.49 -9.55
CA LEU A 112 1.52 -5.93 -9.28
C LEU A 112 0.71 -6.71 -10.31
N ARG A 113 1.30 -7.82 -10.77
CA ARG A 113 0.62 -8.82 -11.58
C ARG A 113 0.63 -10.14 -10.85
N ARG A 114 -0.54 -10.68 -10.58
CA ARG A 114 -0.72 -11.97 -9.90
C ARG A 114 -0.34 -13.11 -10.85
N LYS A 115 0.53 -14.02 -10.39
CA LYS A 115 0.85 -15.25 -11.12
C LYS A 115 -0.32 -16.22 -10.98
N ILE A 116 -0.73 -16.81 -12.10
CA ILE A 116 -1.80 -17.80 -12.14
C ILE A 116 -1.26 -18.99 -12.94
N ASP A 117 -1.28 -20.18 -12.35
CA ASP A 117 -0.74 -21.37 -12.99
C ASP A 117 -1.39 -21.64 -14.35
N GLY A 118 -0.55 -21.76 -15.38
CA GLY A 118 -0.98 -22.03 -16.76
C GLY A 118 -1.70 -20.87 -17.45
N LYS A 119 -1.64 -19.64 -16.91
CA LYS A 119 -2.23 -18.44 -17.51
C LYS A 119 -1.26 -17.26 -17.49
N GLU A 120 -1.54 -16.28 -18.33
CA GLU A 120 -0.84 -14.99 -18.27
C GLU A 120 -1.11 -14.29 -16.93
N PRO A 121 -0.10 -13.63 -16.32
CA PRO A 121 -0.28 -12.89 -15.09
C PRO A 121 -1.33 -11.78 -15.21
N GLU A 122 -2.20 -11.65 -14.21
CA GLU A 122 -3.29 -10.68 -14.20
C GLU A 122 -2.94 -9.44 -13.37
N GLU A 123 -3.19 -8.23 -13.89
CA GLU A 123 -2.97 -6.99 -13.13
C GLU A 123 -3.94 -6.93 -11.93
N VAL A 124 -3.40 -6.76 -10.72
CA VAL A 124 -4.21 -6.48 -9.53
C VAL A 124 -4.21 -5.00 -9.23
N LYS A 125 -5.32 -4.50 -8.66
CA LYS A 125 -5.42 -3.09 -8.31
C LYS A 125 -4.47 -2.75 -7.17
N SER A 126 -3.44 -2.02 -7.55
CA SER A 126 -2.32 -1.63 -6.73
C SER A 126 -1.80 -0.28 -7.19
N PHE A 127 -1.32 0.51 -6.25
CA PHE A 127 -0.75 1.83 -6.52
C PHE A 127 0.47 2.07 -5.65
N PRO A 128 1.52 2.71 -6.16
CA PRO A 128 2.55 3.27 -5.29
C PRO A 128 1.88 4.21 -4.28
N LEU A 129 2.14 4.00 -2.99
CA LEU A 129 1.49 4.75 -1.91
C LEU A 129 1.66 6.25 -2.12
N ASP A 130 2.83 6.67 -2.56
CA ASP A 130 3.15 8.06 -2.83
C ASP A 130 2.24 8.71 -3.85
N ASP A 131 1.66 7.96 -4.80
CA ASP A 131 0.83 8.52 -5.87
C ASP A 131 -0.60 8.78 -5.37
N VAL A 132 -1.03 8.04 -4.35
CA VAL A 132 -2.39 8.06 -3.80
C VAL A 132 -2.48 8.67 -2.39
N LEU A 133 -1.33 8.92 -1.75
CA LEU A 133 -1.24 9.57 -0.45
C LEU A 133 -1.94 10.93 -0.49
N THR A 134 -2.63 11.30 0.59
CA THR A 134 -3.53 12.47 0.71
C THR A 134 -4.82 12.36 -0.14
N GLY A 135 -5.25 11.14 -0.42
CA GLY A 135 -6.50 10.83 -1.08
C GLY A 135 -7.47 9.99 -0.24
N TRP A 136 -8.57 9.63 -0.87
CA TRP A 136 -9.49 8.61 -0.37
C TRP A 136 -9.93 7.68 -1.50
N ILE A 137 -10.27 6.45 -1.14
CA ILE A 137 -10.74 5.40 -2.04
C ILE A 137 -12.01 4.79 -1.46
N ASP A 138 -13.01 4.55 -2.31
CA ASP A 138 -14.19 3.78 -1.95
C ASP A 138 -14.14 2.38 -2.59
N LEU A 139 -14.32 1.35 -1.78
CA LEU A 139 -14.38 -0.06 -2.18
C LEU A 139 -15.80 -0.57 -2.43
N SER A 140 -16.81 0.30 -2.34
CA SER A 140 -18.21 -0.03 -2.69
C SER A 140 -18.39 -0.35 -4.18
N GLU A 141 -17.54 0.22 -5.04
CA GLU A 141 -17.51 -0.02 -6.48
C GLU A 141 -16.20 -0.69 -6.92
N TRP A 142 -16.23 -1.47 -8.00
CA TRP A 142 -15.05 -2.13 -8.55
C TRP A 142 -14.93 -1.97 -10.08
N PRO A 143 -13.78 -1.51 -10.62
CA PRO A 143 -12.54 -1.17 -9.91
C PRO A 143 -12.69 0.06 -9.00
N PRO A 144 -11.94 0.14 -7.89
CA PRO A 144 -12.08 1.25 -6.95
C PRO A 144 -11.58 2.55 -7.61
N GLN A 145 -12.30 3.64 -7.37
CA GLN A 145 -11.89 4.97 -7.83
C GLN A 145 -11.03 5.64 -6.77
N ILE A 146 -9.98 6.35 -7.22
CA ILE A 146 -9.12 7.14 -6.34
C ILE A 146 -9.49 8.60 -6.48
N TYR A 147 -9.76 9.23 -5.35
CA TYR A 147 -9.99 10.66 -5.25
C TYR A 147 -8.81 11.28 -4.52
N THR A 148 -7.93 11.95 -5.26
CA THR A 148 -6.72 12.59 -4.72
C THR A 148 -6.84 14.11 -4.76
N LEU A 149 -6.32 14.78 -3.74
CA LEU A 149 -6.20 16.24 -3.71
C LEU A 149 -4.98 16.74 -4.50
N ARG A 150 -4.16 15.85 -5.05
CA ARG A 150 -3.01 16.23 -5.88
C ARG A 150 -3.48 16.72 -7.24
N ARG A 151 -3.15 17.96 -7.58
CA ARG A 151 -3.12 18.38 -8.99
C ARG A 151 -2.10 17.51 -9.71
N HIS A 152 -2.56 16.72 -10.69
CA HIS A 152 -1.66 16.21 -11.72
C HIS A 152 -1.05 17.44 -12.41
N LEU A 153 0.17 17.79 -12.03
CA LEU A 153 1.00 18.65 -12.87
C LEU A 153 1.46 17.74 -14.01
N GLY A 154 0.75 17.86 -15.13
CA GLY A 154 1.15 17.25 -16.40
C GLY A 154 2.44 17.85 -16.94
#